data_AF-A0AAD5M6W1-F1
#
_entry.id   AF-A0AAD5M6W1-F1
#
_cell.length_a   1.000
_cell.length_b   1.000
_cell.length_c   1.000
_cell.angle_alpha   90.00
_cell.angle_beta   90.00
_cell.angle_gamma   90.00
#
_symmetry.space_group_name_H-M   'P 1'
#
loop_
_entity.id
_entity.type
_entity.pdbx_description
1 polymer ?
#
loop_
_entity_poly.entity_id
_entity_poly.type
_entity_poly.pdbx_seq_one_letter_code
_entity_poly.pdbx_strand_id
1 'polypeptide(L)'
;MFIRHARRYMRLSQWGVRSFASRRYVGEMDGVLRFELIFPTRTTLSQKELLGRPVLVVNTASQCLSAPTQLRGLQTLYERFHPQGLQIVAVPSNEFDRKEPLDDDAELLAAYTTASSPAGTPVTFPIARKAQVLGANAHGFFARIATKYGRSVAPVWNFDKFLVDSYGDLTAVFPHDTEPLEPEVIEAIEEALADMPTPSSEDDSDDEYDSDDDEYDSDDEEDEDDEEEAEEQDRPRRR
;
A
#
# COMPACT_ATOMS: atom_id res chain seq x y z
N MET A 1 -26.79 -31.39 18.16
CA MET A 1 -27.07 -31.29 16.72
C MET A 1 -26.36 -30.05 16.21
N PHE A 2 -25.06 -30.17 15.89
CA PHE A 2 -24.22 -29.05 15.48
C PHE A 2 -24.44 -28.78 14.00
N ILE A 3 -25.17 -27.70 13.69
CA ILE A 3 -25.29 -27.21 12.32
C ILE A 3 -23.98 -26.48 11.99
N ARG A 4 -23.00 -27.21 11.47
CA ARG A 4 -21.85 -26.62 10.76
C ARG A 4 -22.40 -25.89 9.53
N HIS A 5 -22.59 -24.58 9.64
CA HIS A 5 -22.85 -23.74 8.48
C HIS A 5 -21.55 -23.65 7.67
N ALA A 6 -21.44 -24.47 6.63
CA ALA A 6 -20.47 -24.26 5.58
C ALA A 6 -20.81 -22.95 4.86
N ARG A 7 -20.18 -21.84 5.25
CA ARG A 7 -20.28 -20.54 4.57
C ARG A 7 -18.98 -20.25 3.82
N ARG A 8 -18.88 -20.88 2.64
CA ARG A 8 -18.63 -20.24 1.34
C ARG A 8 -17.54 -19.16 1.28
N TYR A 9 -16.31 -19.53 1.62
CA TYR A 9 -15.13 -18.93 0.99
C TYR A 9 -15.20 -19.14 -0.53
N MET A 10 -14.97 -18.08 -1.32
CA MET A 10 -14.98 -18.16 -2.77
C MET A 10 -13.54 -18.02 -3.28
N ARG A 11 -12.85 -19.16 -3.41
CA ARG A 11 -11.64 -19.25 -4.23
C ARG A 11 -12.07 -19.12 -5.68
N LEU A 12 -11.66 -18.06 -6.36
CA LEU A 12 -11.85 -17.94 -7.80
C LEU A 12 -10.89 -18.95 -8.45
N SER A 13 -11.42 -20.14 -8.76
CA SER A 13 -10.63 -21.26 -9.26
C SER A 13 -10.13 -20.94 -10.67
N GLN A 14 -8.83 -20.66 -10.83
CA GLN A 14 -8.18 -20.70 -12.14
C GLN A 14 -7.81 -22.15 -12.47
N TRP A 15 -8.60 -22.81 -13.30
CA TRP A 15 -8.14 -23.96 -14.08
C TRP A 15 -7.41 -23.45 -15.32
N GLY A 16 -6.15 -23.82 -15.44
CA GLY A 16 -5.37 -23.66 -16.66
C GLY A 16 -3.92 -23.40 -16.30
N VAL A 17 -3.04 -24.38 -16.58
CA VAL A 17 -1.60 -24.14 -16.66
C VAL A 17 -1.41 -23.01 -17.67
N ARG A 18 -1.13 -21.81 -17.18
CA ARG A 18 -0.99 -20.60 -17.99
C ARG A 18 0.49 -20.26 -18.09
N SER A 19 0.96 -20.16 -19.33
CA SER A 19 2.36 -19.92 -19.69
C SER A 19 2.93 -18.69 -18.98
N PHE A 20 4.10 -18.84 -18.35
CA PHE A 20 4.84 -17.80 -17.62
C PHE A 20 5.48 -16.73 -18.51
N ALA A 21 5.39 -16.85 -19.84
CA ALA A 21 6.02 -15.90 -20.74
C ALA A 21 5.18 -14.60 -20.85
N SER A 22 5.66 -13.54 -20.21
CA SER A 22 5.26 -12.13 -20.42
C SER A 22 3.85 -11.74 -19.94
N ARG A 23 3.57 -11.87 -18.64
CA ARG A 23 2.39 -11.19 -18.06
C ARG A 23 2.71 -9.70 -17.91
N ARG A 24 2.11 -8.83 -18.73
CA ARG A 24 2.04 -7.40 -18.37
C ARG A 24 1.25 -7.30 -17.06
N TYR A 25 1.66 -6.42 -16.15
CA TYR A 25 0.94 -6.12 -14.91
C TYR A 25 -0.39 -5.39 -15.19
N VAL A 26 -1.35 -6.09 -15.78
CA VAL A 26 -2.65 -5.58 -16.20
C VAL A 26 -3.69 -6.62 -15.81
N GLY A 27 -3.82 -6.85 -14.51
CA GLY A 27 -4.83 -7.72 -13.94
C GLY A 27 -6.22 -7.10 -13.90
N GLU A 28 -7.16 -7.82 -13.32
CA GLU A 28 -8.59 -7.47 -13.28
C GLU A 28 -8.89 -6.14 -12.57
N MET A 29 -7.97 -5.67 -11.72
CA MET A 29 -8.01 -4.40 -10.97
C MET A 29 -7.23 -3.26 -11.63
N ASP A 30 -6.87 -3.40 -12.91
CA ASP A 30 -6.23 -2.33 -13.67
C ASP A 30 -7.04 -1.02 -13.68
N GLY A 31 -6.32 0.08 -13.51
CA GLY A 31 -6.80 1.45 -13.37
C GLY A 31 -7.44 1.79 -12.02
N VAL A 32 -7.64 0.82 -11.12
CA VAL A 32 -8.41 1.02 -9.87
C VAL A 32 -7.66 0.71 -8.57
N LEU A 33 -6.42 0.19 -8.66
CA LEU A 33 -5.51 0.06 -7.52
C LEU A 33 -4.86 1.41 -7.20
N ARG A 34 -5.65 2.35 -6.67
CA ARG A 34 -5.17 3.69 -6.29
C ARG A 34 -5.89 4.14 -5.04
N PHE A 35 -5.16 4.59 -4.03
CA PHE A 35 -5.73 5.00 -2.74
C PHE A 35 -5.11 6.31 -2.27
N GLU A 36 -5.95 7.30 -1.92
CA GLU A 36 -5.48 8.51 -1.26
C GLU A 36 -5.22 8.20 0.22
N LEU A 37 -3.96 8.24 0.66
CA LEU A 37 -3.54 7.90 2.01
C LEU A 37 -3.58 9.12 2.94
N ILE A 38 -3.91 8.85 4.20
CA ILE A 38 -3.69 9.76 5.34
C ILE A 38 -2.59 9.27 6.28
N PHE A 39 -2.15 8.01 6.12
CA PHE A 39 -1.10 7.37 6.89
C PHE A 39 -0.37 6.31 6.06
N PRO A 40 0.96 6.11 6.23
CA PRO A 40 1.85 6.82 7.16
C PRO A 40 2.15 8.27 6.77
N THR A 41 2.02 8.60 5.49
CA THR A 41 2.15 9.96 4.96
C THR A 41 0.95 10.28 4.08
N ARG A 42 0.59 11.56 4.01
CA ARG A 42 -0.44 12.03 3.07
C ARG A 42 0.13 11.98 1.65
N THR A 43 -0.24 10.95 0.91
CA THR A 43 0.20 10.71 -0.47
C THR A 43 -0.88 9.92 -1.21
N THR A 44 -0.69 9.68 -2.50
CA THR A 44 -1.46 8.66 -3.21
C THR A 44 -0.61 7.41 -3.34
N LEU A 45 -1.12 6.28 -2.87
CA LEU A 45 -0.59 4.97 -3.21
C LEU A 45 -1.12 4.59 -4.58
N SER A 46 -0.27 4.70 -5.59
CA SER A 46 -0.63 4.49 -6.99
C SER A 46 -0.57 3.02 -7.39
N GLN A 47 -1.19 2.71 -8.53
CA GLN A 47 -1.14 1.37 -9.08
C GLN A 47 0.29 0.91 -9.38
N LYS A 48 1.16 1.82 -9.82
CA LYS A 48 2.57 1.51 -10.06
C LYS A 48 3.28 1.01 -8.80
N GLU A 49 2.93 1.54 -7.64
CA GLU A 49 3.52 1.15 -6.36
C GLU A 49 2.90 -0.14 -5.79
N LEU A 50 1.68 -0.46 -6.20
CA LEU A 50 0.91 -1.62 -5.73
C LEU A 50 1.07 -2.87 -6.60
N LEU A 51 1.41 -2.73 -7.88
CA LEU A 51 1.72 -3.86 -8.75
C LEU A 51 3.10 -4.45 -8.40
N GLY A 52 3.30 -5.72 -8.76
CA GLY A 52 4.50 -6.48 -8.40
C GLY A 52 4.47 -7.10 -7.01
N ARG A 53 3.39 -6.89 -6.24
CA ARG A 53 3.22 -7.44 -4.89
C ARG A 53 1.76 -7.74 -4.56
N PRO A 54 1.46 -8.67 -3.65
CA PRO A 54 0.09 -8.90 -3.20
C PRO A 54 -0.40 -7.74 -2.34
N VAL A 55 -1.68 -7.39 -2.50
CA VAL A 55 -2.35 -6.29 -1.81
C VAL A 55 -3.64 -6.78 -1.16
N LEU A 56 -3.72 -6.70 0.15
CA LEU A 56 -4.94 -6.95 0.91
C LEU A 56 -5.65 -5.62 1.21
N VAL A 57 -6.74 -5.36 0.50
CA VAL A 57 -7.58 -4.18 0.72
C VAL A 57 -8.70 -4.53 1.68
N VAL A 58 -8.94 -3.71 2.70
CA VAL A 58 -9.95 -3.98 3.74
C VAL A 58 -10.79 -2.73 3.95
N ASN A 59 -12.12 -2.83 3.84
CA ASN A 59 -12.98 -1.72 4.25
C ASN A 59 -13.15 -1.72 5.78
N THR A 60 -12.72 -0.67 6.46
CA THR A 60 -12.63 -0.65 7.94
C THR A 60 -13.66 0.28 8.58
N ALA A 61 -13.92 0.04 9.86
CA ALA A 61 -14.74 0.91 10.69
C ALA A 61 -14.29 0.85 12.17
N SER A 62 -13.87 1.99 12.72
CA SER A 62 -13.27 2.10 14.07
C SER A 62 -14.26 1.79 15.20
N GLN A 63 -15.55 2.02 15.01
CA GLN A 63 -16.59 1.82 16.03
C GLN A 63 -17.40 0.53 15.85
N CYS A 64 -16.90 -0.41 15.03
CA CYS A 64 -17.52 -1.72 14.86
C CYS A 64 -17.12 -2.67 16.00
N LEU A 65 -18.03 -3.54 16.44
CA LEU A 65 -17.76 -4.47 17.55
C LEU A 65 -16.63 -5.47 17.26
N SER A 66 -16.42 -5.83 15.98
CA SER A 66 -15.33 -6.73 15.57
C SER A 66 -14.00 -6.00 15.35
N ALA A 67 -13.97 -4.66 15.36
CA ALA A 67 -12.77 -3.87 15.11
C ALA A 67 -11.57 -4.28 16.00
N PRO A 68 -11.73 -4.60 17.30
CA PRO A 68 -10.60 -5.04 18.12
C PRO A 68 -9.87 -6.27 17.57
N THR A 69 -10.62 -7.34 17.26
CA THR A 69 -10.01 -8.58 16.74
C THR A 69 -9.51 -8.40 15.31
N GLN A 70 -10.29 -7.71 14.47
CA GLN A 70 -9.94 -7.49 13.07
C GLN A 70 -8.67 -6.64 12.93
N LEU A 71 -8.57 -5.51 13.62
CA LEU A 71 -7.40 -4.63 13.51
C LEU A 71 -6.14 -5.27 14.12
N ARG A 72 -6.25 -6.00 15.24
CA ARG A 72 -5.10 -6.76 15.77
C ARG A 72 -4.61 -7.81 14.79
N GLY A 73 -5.52 -8.60 14.23
CA GLY A 73 -5.15 -9.63 13.25
C GLY A 73 -4.48 -9.03 12.01
N LEU A 74 -5.03 -7.92 11.48
CA LEU A 74 -4.43 -7.21 10.36
C LEU A 74 -3.05 -6.66 10.68
N GLN A 75 -2.85 -6.12 11.89
CA GLN A 75 -1.55 -5.65 12.34
C GLN A 75 -0.53 -6.80 12.41
N THR A 76 -0.91 -7.95 12.97
CA THR A 76 -0.06 -9.15 13.01
C THR A 76 0.27 -9.68 11.61
N LEU A 77 -0.70 -9.70 10.68
CA LEU A 77 -0.44 -10.03 9.28
C LEU A 77 0.56 -9.07 8.65
N TYR A 78 0.39 -7.77 8.88
CA TYR A 78 1.27 -6.74 8.34
C TYR A 78 2.70 -6.91 8.86
N GLU A 79 2.88 -7.05 10.17
CA GLU A 79 4.20 -7.27 10.77
C GLU A 79 4.89 -8.52 10.22
N ARG A 80 4.14 -9.61 10.00
CA ARG A 80 4.68 -10.88 9.50
C ARG A 80 5.03 -10.84 8.01
N PHE A 81 4.15 -10.31 7.18
CA PHE A 81 4.20 -10.50 5.73
C PHE A 81 4.58 -9.24 4.94
N HIS A 82 4.48 -8.05 5.52
CA HIS A 82 4.95 -6.83 4.86
C HIS A 82 6.44 -6.88 4.48
N PRO A 83 7.36 -7.37 5.34
CA PRO A 83 8.76 -7.53 4.95
C PRO A 83 8.98 -8.50 3.78
N GLN A 84 8.00 -9.38 3.52
CA GLN A 84 8.04 -10.36 2.45
C GLN A 84 7.38 -9.83 1.16
N GLY A 85 6.74 -8.67 1.20
CA GLY A 85 6.11 -8.03 0.04
C GLY A 85 4.62 -7.71 0.19
N LEU A 86 3.93 -8.25 1.20
CA LEU A 86 2.49 -7.99 1.37
C LEU A 86 2.21 -6.51 1.65
N GLN A 87 1.33 -5.90 0.87
CA GLN A 87 0.72 -4.62 1.23
C GLN A 87 -0.65 -4.84 1.87
N ILE A 88 -0.94 -4.13 2.96
CA ILE A 88 -2.30 -3.98 3.48
C ILE A 88 -2.73 -2.52 3.30
N VAL A 89 -3.98 -2.29 2.86
CA VAL A 89 -4.58 -0.95 2.77
C VAL A 89 -5.93 -0.97 3.47
N ALA A 90 -6.04 -0.22 4.57
CA ALA A 90 -7.32 0.03 5.22
C ALA A 90 -8.05 1.17 4.52
N VAL A 91 -9.33 0.96 4.17
CA VAL A 91 -10.22 1.97 3.58
C VAL A 91 -11.39 2.21 4.53
N PRO A 92 -11.31 3.22 5.41
CA PRO A 92 -12.39 3.53 6.33
C PRO A 92 -13.68 3.87 5.57
N SER A 93 -14.82 3.37 6.06
CA SER A 93 -16.12 3.65 5.46
C SER A 93 -17.25 3.68 6.48
N ASN A 94 -18.18 4.62 6.29
CA ASN A 94 -19.30 4.82 7.22
C ASN A 94 -20.62 4.18 6.75
N GLU A 95 -20.58 3.37 5.68
CA GLU A 95 -21.80 2.90 4.99
C GLU A 95 -22.47 1.69 5.63
N PHE A 96 -21.79 1.03 6.58
CA PHE A 96 -22.34 -0.11 7.32
C PHE A 96 -22.59 0.30 8.77
N ASP A 97 -23.87 0.50 9.12
CA ASP A 97 -24.34 0.87 10.46
C ASP A 97 -23.69 2.12 11.08
N ARG A 98 -23.18 3.01 10.23
CA ARG A 98 -22.52 4.25 10.63
C ARG A 98 -21.39 4.04 11.65
N LYS A 99 -20.59 2.98 11.46
CA LYS A 99 -19.51 2.58 12.37
C LYS A 99 -18.18 3.31 12.12
N GLU A 100 -18.14 4.29 11.22
CA GLU A 100 -16.99 5.18 11.00
C GLU A 100 -17.43 6.65 10.90
N PRO A 101 -17.94 7.23 12.00
CA PRO A 101 -18.54 8.56 11.98
C PRO A 101 -17.52 9.70 11.86
N LEU A 102 -16.22 9.44 12.00
CA LEU A 102 -15.17 10.45 12.01
C LEU A 102 -14.92 10.99 10.60
N ASP A 103 -15.30 12.24 10.33
CA ASP A 103 -15.13 12.91 9.03
C ASP A 103 -13.78 13.63 8.91
N ASP A 104 -13.21 14.08 10.02
CA ASP A 104 -11.89 14.71 10.03
C ASP A 104 -10.78 13.66 9.90
N ASP A 105 -9.85 13.88 8.97
CA ASP A 105 -8.76 12.93 8.68
C ASP A 105 -7.84 12.73 9.91
N ALA A 106 -7.63 13.75 10.75
CA ALA A 106 -6.76 13.65 11.92
C ALA A 106 -7.43 12.89 13.07
N GLU A 107 -8.71 13.13 13.33
CA GLU A 107 -9.51 12.33 14.26
C GLU A 107 -9.61 10.87 13.82
N LEU A 108 -9.89 10.66 12.53
CA LEU A 108 -9.93 9.33 11.93
C LEU A 108 -8.59 8.64 12.12
N LEU A 109 -7.48 9.29 11.78
CA LEU A 109 -6.15 8.73 11.97
C LEU A 109 -5.89 8.34 13.43
N ALA A 110 -6.21 9.24 14.37
CA ALA A 110 -6.02 9.00 15.79
C ALA A 110 -6.80 7.78 16.31
N ALA A 111 -7.96 7.48 15.72
CA ALA A 111 -8.76 6.30 16.05
C ALA A 111 -8.08 4.97 15.68
N TYR A 112 -7.09 4.98 14.79
CA TYR A 112 -6.35 3.79 14.38
C TYR A 112 -4.92 3.74 14.91
N THR A 113 -4.25 4.89 15.04
CA THR A 113 -2.79 4.97 15.28
C THR A 113 -2.41 5.47 16.67
N THR A 114 -3.31 5.39 17.65
CA THR A 114 -3.02 5.72 19.05
C THR A 114 -3.22 4.50 19.94
N ALA A 115 -2.78 4.58 21.20
CA ALA A 115 -3.05 3.54 22.21
C ALA A 115 -4.56 3.33 22.47
N SER A 116 -5.40 4.31 22.09
CA SER A 116 -6.87 4.23 22.19
C SER A 116 -7.51 3.52 21.01
N SER A 117 -6.73 3.09 20.01
CA SER A 117 -7.22 2.30 18.88
C SER A 117 -7.94 1.04 19.36
N PRO A 118 -9.01 0.57 18.67
CA PRO A 118 -9.67 -0.68 19.03
C PRO A 118 -8.72 -1.89 19.06
N ALA A 119 -7.63 -1.83 18.29
CA ALA A 119 -6.58 -2.84 18.33
C ALA A 119 -5.90 -2.96 19.72
N GLY A 120 -5.96 -1.90 20.54
CA GLY A 120 -5.21 -1.76 21.79
C GLY A 120 -3.77 -1.27 21.59
N THR A 121 -3.37 -1.02 20.34
CA THR A 121 -2.05 -0.55 19.93
C THR A 121 -2.20 0.25 18.62
N PRO A 122 -1.30 1.20 18.32
CA PRO A 122 -1.22 1.81 17.00
C PRO A 122 -1.05 0.75 15.90
N VAL A 123 -1.85 0.82 14.84
CA VAL A 123 -1.58 0.06 13.61
C VAL A 123 -0.53 0.78 12.76
N THR A 124 0.18 0.02 11.92
CA THR A 124 1.29 0.54 11.09
C THR A 124 1.10 0.34 9.59
N PHE A 125 0.03 -0.35 9.17
CA PHE A 125 -0.34 -0.43 7.75
C PHE A 125 -0.97 0.86 7.22
N PRO A 126 -0.85 1.16 5.93
CA PRO A 126 -1.49 2.31 5.28
C PRO A 126 -2.99 2.42 5.53
N ILE A 127 -3.43 3.65 5.78
CA ILE A 127 -4.84 4.01 5.97
C ILE A 127 -5.19 5.06 4.93
N ALA A 128 -6.19 4.75 4.12
CA ALA A 128 -6.74 5.66 3.13
C ALA A 128 -7.67 6.71 3.77
N ARG A 129 -7.94 7.79 3.04
CA ARG A 129 -9.05 8.68 3.34
C ARG A 129 -10.36 7.89 3.39
N LYS A 130 -11.28 8.34 4.22
CA LYS A 130 -12.62 7.74 4.30
C LYS A 130 -13.29 7.81 2.93
N ALA A 131 -13.86 6.68 2.50
CA ALA A 131 -14.49 6.56 1.18
C ALA A 131 -15.83 5.83 1.22
N GLN A 132 -16.66 6.09 0.21
CA GLN A 132 -17.82 5.24 -0.09
C GLN A 132 -17.31 3.96 -0.75
N VAL A 133 -17.90 2.82 -0.39
CA VAL A 133 -17.59 1.49 -0.89
C VAL A 133 -18.82 0.85 -1.56
N LEU A 134 -19.98 1.47 -1.45
CA LEU A 134 -21.25 1.09 -2.05
C LEU A 134 -21.77 2.15 -3.03
N GLY A 135 -22.67 1.73 -3.93
CA GLY A 135 -23.44 2.63 -4.78
C GLY A 135 -22.64 3.29 -5.91
N ALA A 136 -23.22 4.34 -6.48
CA ALA A 136 -22.70 4.98 -7.69
C ALA A 136 -21.42 5.81 -7.45
N ASN A 137 -21.18 6.21 -6.21
CA ASN A 137 -20.01 6.98 -5.79
C ASN A 137 -18.98 6.12 -5.06
N ALA A 138 -19.12 4.79 -5.13
CA ALA A 138 -18.14 3.88 -4.55
C ALA A 138 -16.75 4.17 -5.11
N HIS A 139 -15.75 4.08 -4.25
CA HIS A 139 -14.34 4.11 -4.62
C HIS A 139 -14.08 3.13 -5.77
N GLY A 140 -13.26 3.53 -6.74
CA GLY A 140 -13.06 2.80 -8.00
C GLY A 140 -12.74 1.32 -7.81
N PHE A 141 -11.94 0.99 -6.80
CA PHE A 141 -11.64 -0.39 -6.41
C PHE A 141 -12.90 -1.22 -6.10
N PHE A 142 -13.77 -0.75 -5.19
CA PHE A 142 -14.99 -1.48 -4.82
C PHE A 142 -16.04 -1.45 -5.93
N ALA A 143 -16.12 -0.36 -6.68
CA ALA A 143 -16.97 -0.27 -7.87
C ALA A 143 -16.59 -1.31 -8.94
N ARG A 144 -15.28 -1.53 -9.15
CA ARG A 144 -14.76 -2.57 -10.05
C ARG A 144 -15.18 -3.95 -9.59
N ILE A 145 -15.03 -4.26 -8.30
CA ILE A 145 -15.44 -5.55 -7.75
C ILE A 145 -16.94 -5.79 -7.96
N ALA A 146 -17.78 -4.80 -7.61
CA ALA A 146 -19.24 -4.89 -7.77
C ALA A 146 -19.66 -5.10 -9.22
N THR A 147 -18.99 -4.43 -10.17
CA THR A 147 -19.29 -4.52 -11.60
C THR A 147 -18.82 -5.84 -12.20
N LYS A 148 -17.63 -6.32 -11.81
CA LYS A 148 -16.98 -7.48 -12.43
C LYS A 148 -17.44 -8.82 -11.85
N TYR A 149 -17.55 -8.93 -10.52
CA TYR A 149 -17.91 -10.18 -9.84
C TYR A 149 -19.31 -10.15 -9.23
N GLY A 150 -19.99 -9.00 -9.30
CA GLY A 150 -21.33 -8.80 -8.77
C GLY A 150 -21.34 -8.22 -7.36
N ARG A 151 -22.48 -7.62 -7.01
CA ARG A 151 -22.69 -6.92 -5.73
C ARG A 151 -22.56 -7.81 -4.49
N SER A 152 -22.73 -9.13 -4.63
CA SER A 152 -22.55 -10.07 -3.54
C SER A 152 -21.09 -10.36 -3.19
N VAL A 153 -20.16 -9.97 -4.07
CA VAL A 153 -18.72 -10.09 -3.85
C VAL A 153 -18.14 -8.77 -3.32
N ALA A 154 -18.71 -7.63 -3.70
CA ALA A 154 -18.37 -6.33 -3.14
C ALA A 154 -18.67 -6.25 -1.62
N PRO A 155 -18.18 -5.23 -0.90
CA PRO A 155 -18.40 -5.12 0.54
C PRO A 155 -19.88 -5.26 0.91
N VAL A 156 -20.17 -6.20 1.81
CA VAL A 156 -21.49 -6.43 2.41
C VAL A 156 -21.53 -6.01 3.88
N TRP A 157 -20.36 -5.89 4.52
CA TRP A 157 -20.20 -5.37 5.88
C TRP A 157 -18.83 -4.74 6.12
N ASN A 158 -18.61 -4.18 7.32
CA ASN A 158 -17.29 -3.73 7.76
C ASN A 158 -16.33 -4.91 7.91
N PHE A 159 -15.09 -4.77 7.45
CA PHE A 159 -14.00 -5.75 7.50
C PHE A 159 -14.09 -6.91 6.50
N ASP A 160 -14.79 -6.73 5.38
CA ASP A 160 -14.56 -7.59 4.22
C ASP A 160 -13.16 -7.31 3.65
N LYS A 161 -12.48 -8.36 3.17
CA LYS A 161 -11.07 -8.32 2.78
C LYS A 161 -10.93 -8.83 1.36
N PHE A 162 -10.15 -8.13 0.56
CA PHE A 162 -9.99 -8.37 -0.86
C PHE A 162 -8.50 -8.55 -1.15
N LEU A 163 -8.10 -9.78 -1.46
CA LEU A 163 -6.73 -10.09 -1.81
C LEU A 163 -6.55 -9.97 -3.32
N VAL A 164 -5.64 -9.08 -3.71
CA VAL A 164 -5.20 -8.88 -5.08
C VAL A 164 -3.77 -9.41 -5.18
N ASP A 165 -3.47 -10.17 -6.24
CA ASP A 165 -2.13 -10.70 -6.48
C ASP A 165 -1.16 -9.65 -7.05
N SER A 166 0.09 -10.07 -7.27
CA SER A 166 1.16 -9.24 -7.83
C SER A 166 0.87 -8.71 -9.23
N TYR A 167 -0.04 -9.36 -9.97
CA TYR A 167 -0.42 -9.00 -11.33
C TYR A 167 -1.64 -8.07 -11.39
N GLY A 168 -2.33 -7.86 -10.26
CA GLY A 168 -3.51 -7.04 -10.15
C GLY A 168 -4.83 -7.81 -10.32
N ASP A 169 -4.83 -9.14 -10.22
CA ASP A 169 -6.05 -9.94 -10.24
C ASP A 169 -6.61 -10.13 -8.82
N LEU A 170 -7.94 -10.06 -8.64
CA LEU A 170 -8.57 -10.41 -7.37
C LEU A 170 -8.58 -11.94 -7.22
N THR A 171 -7.83 -12.47 -6.27
CA THR A 171 -7.64 -13.92 -6.08
C THR A 171 -8.47 -14.49 -4.94
N ALA A 172 -8.78 -13.69 -3.92
CA ALA A 172 -9.62 -14.09 -2.80
C ALA A 172 -10.44 -12.94 -2.21
N VAL A 173 -11.62 -13.30 -1.67
CA VAL A 173 -12.47 -12.41 -0.87
C VAL A 173 -12.82 -13.12 0.43
N PHE A 174 -12.55 -12.46 1.55
CA PHE A 174 -12.84 -12.97 2.88
C PHE A 174 -13.93 -12.10 3.53
N PRO A 175 -15.08 -12.69 3.90
CA PRO A 175 -16.14 -11.95 4.54
C PRO A 175 -15.73 -11.43 5.93
N HIS A 176 -16.48 -10.47 6.43
CA HIS A 176 -16.24 -9.79 7.71
C HIS A 176 -16.18 -10.70 8.94
N ASP A 177 -16.76 -11.90 8.87
CA ASP A 177 -16.76 -12.91 9.93
C ASP A 177 -15.56 -13.87 9.84
N THR A 178 -14.76 -13.80 8.77
CA THR A 178 -13.42 -14.43 8.70
C THR A 178 -12.41 -13.54 9.42
N GLU A 179 -11.76 -14.06 10.47
CA GLU A 179 -10.69 -13.34 11.17
C GLU A 179 -9.42 -13.30 10.31
N PRO A 180 -8.57 -12.26 10.43
CA PRO A 180 -7.39 -12.12 9.58
C PRO A 180 -6.36 -13.24 9.77
N LEU A 181 -6.32 -13.87 10.94
CA LEU A 181 -5.36 -14.93 11.26
C LEU A 181 -5.93 -16.35 11.05
N GLU A 182 -7.11 -16.46 10.43
CA GLU A 182 -7.63 -17.77 10.02
C GLU A 182 -6.70 -18.43 8.99
N PRO A 183 -6.55 -19.77 9.00
CA PRO A 183 -5.66 -20.48 8.10
C PRO A 183 -5.90 -20.14 6.63
N GLU A 184 -7.15 -20.01 6.18
CA GLU A 184 -7.44 -19.74 4.78
C GLU A 184 -6.96 -18.35 4.32
N VAL A 185 -6.89 -17.36 5.23
CA VAL A 185 -6.36 -16.03 4.93
C VAL A 185 -4.84 -16.09 4.80
N ILE A 186 -4.19 -16.76 5.75
CA ILE A 186 -2.73 -16.92 5.79
C ILE A 186 -2.25 -17.69 4.56
N GLU A 187 -2.88 -18.82 4.24
CA GLU A 187 -2.52 -19.66 3.09
C GLU A 187 -2.66 -18.88 1.77
N ALA A 188 -3.73 -18.10 1.60
CA ALA A 188 -3.93 -17.30 0.40
C ALA A 188 -2.87 -16.18 0.26
N ILE A 189 -2.47 -15.57 1.37
CA ILE A 189 -1.39 -14.57 1.38
C ILE A 189 -0.06 -15.24 1.00
N GLU A 190 0.25 -16.39 1.59
CA GLU A 190 1.48 -17.14 1.28
C GLU A 190 1.53 -17.59 -0.19
N GLU A 191 0.39 -18.04 -0.75
CA GLU A 191 0.27 -18.37 -2.17
C GLU A 191 0.52 -17.13 -3.05
N ALA A 192 -0.09 -15.99 -2.73
CA ALA A 192 0.07 -14.76 -3.50
C ALA A 192 1.49 -14.16 -3.39
N LEU A 193 2.18 -14.37 -2.27
CA LEU A 193 3.58 -14.00 -2.09
C LEU A 193 4.51 -14.91 -2.92
N ALA A 194 4.20 -16.21 -3.01
CA ALA A 194 4.98 -17.16 -3.80
C ALA A 194 4.85 -16.94 -5.32
N ASP A 195 3.74 -16.36 -5.78
CA ASP A 195 3.48 -15.99 -7.19
C ASP A 195 4.00 -14.59 -7.55
N MET A 196 4.78 -13.95 -6.66
CA MET A 196 5.43 -12.69 -7.02
C MET A 196 6.47 -12.92 -8.12
N PRO A 197 6.55 -12.04 -9.12
CA PRO A 197 7.60 -12.10 -10.11
C PRO A 197 8.96 -11.95 -9.43
N THR A 198 9.87 -12.88 -9.70
CA THR A 198 11.26 -12.73 -9.29
C THR A 198 11.83 -11.51 -10.00
N PRO A 199 12.53 -10.60 -9.30
CA PRO A 199 13.25 -9.53 -9.99
C PRO A 199 14.23 -10.18 -10.96
N SER A 200 13.98 -10.01 -12.26
CA SER A 200 14.90 -10.43 -13.32
C SER A 200 16.16 -9.60 -13.17
N SER A 201 17.30 -10.26 -13.02
CA SER A 201 18.65 -9.69 -12.93
C SER A 201 19.13 -9.07 -14.25
N GLU A 202 18.26 -8.40 -15.01
CA GLU A 202 18.49 -8.01 -16.41
C GLU A 202 18.42 -6.49 -16.65
N ASP A 203 18.52 -5.64 -15.62
CA ASP A 203 18.54 -4.17 -15.77
C ASP A 203 19.81 -3.51 -15.16
N ASP A 204 20.88 -4.29 -14.93
CA ASP A 204 22.16 -3.82 -14.36
C ASP A 204 23.36 -3.98 -15.34
N SER A 205 23.12 -3.91 -16.65
CA SER A 205 24.22 -3.86 -17.63
C SER A 205 24.07 -2.69 -18.60
N ASP A 206 25.13 -1.90 -18.66
CA ASP A 206 25.55 -1.00 -19.74
C ASP A 206 25.19 0.49 -19.58
N ASP A 207 25.78 1.12 -18.56
CA ASP A 207 26.44 2.42 -18.78
C ASP A 207 27.93 2.24 -18.42
N GLU A 208 28.63 1.55 -19.31
CA GLU A 208 30.09 1.57 -19.41
C GLU A 208 30.48 3.02 -19.72
N TYR A 209 31.01 3.71 -18.70
CA TYR A 209 31.70 4.99 -18.87
C TYR A 209 32.95 4.74 -19.72
N ASP A 210 32.82 4.90 -21.04
CA ASP A 210 33.95 5.23 -21.91
C ASP A 210 34.45 6.62 -21.52
N SER A 211 35.37 6.65 -20.53
CA SER A 211 36.27 7.77 -20.34
C SER A 211 37.36 7.66 -21.40
N ASP A 212 37.04 8.07 -22.63
CA ASP A 212 38.06 8.40 -23.61
C ASP A 212 38.80 9.65 -23.14
N ASP A 213 40.11 9.49 -23.05
CA ASP A 213 41.13 10.52 -22.92
C ASP A 213 40.87 11.67 -23.90
N ASP A 214 40.77 12.89 -23.38
CA ASP A 214 41.19 14.08 -24.13
C ASP A 214 42.05 14.95 -23.20
N GLU A 215 43.32 14.58 -23.22
CA GLU A 215 44.49 15.39 -22.93
C GLU A 215 44.40 16.73 -23.70
N TYR A 216 44.25 17.84 -22.98
CA TYR A 216 44.56 19.16 -23.52
C TYR A 216 45.57 19.87 -22.62
N ASP A 217 46.76 19.95 -23.21
CA ASP A 217 47.98 20.57 -22.74
C ASP A 217 47.91 22.11 -22.77
N SER A 218 48.90 22.70 -22.12
CA SER A 218 49.04 24.06 -21.62
C SER A 218 49.15 25.22 -22.63
N ASP A 219 49.10 26.42 -22.05
CA ASP A 219 49.85 27.66 -22.39
C ASP A 219 49.06 28.86 -22.94
N ASP A 220 49.01 29.94 -22.14
CA ASP A 220 49.71 31.21 -22.41
C ASP A 220 49.22 32.34 -21.46
N GLU A 221 50.16 32.85 -20.65
CA GLU A 221 50.58 34.26 -20.42
C GLU A 221 49.60 35.42 -20.73
N GLU A 222 49.58 36.60 -20.10
CA GLU A 222 50.36 37.34 -19.10
C GLU A 222 49.58 38.66 -18.77
N ASP A 223 50.20 39.55 -17.99
CA ASP A 223 49.93 40.97 -17.71
C ASP A 223 49.11 41.26 -16.42
N GLU A 224 49.75 41.64 -15.30
CA GLU A 224 50.34 42.97 -14.96
C GLU A 224 49.27 44.09 -15.07
N ASP A 225 49.04 45.02 -14.15
CA ASP A 225 49.71 45.52 -12.95
C ASP A 225 48.70 46.42 -12.19
N ASP A 226 49.15 46.96 -11.05
CA ASP A 226 48.74 48.22 -10.40
C ASP A 226 48.28 48.09 -8.94
N GLU A 227 49.31 48.03 -8.09
CA GLU A 227 49.66 49.04 -7.09
C GLU A 227 48.58 49.69 -6.18
N GLU A 228 48.89 49.63 -4.88
CA GLU A 228 49.06 50.75 -3.94
C GLU A 228 48.42 50.59 -2.55
N GLU A 229 49.32 50.29 -1.61
CA GLU A 229 49.44 50.64 -0.19
C GLU A 229 48.34 51.51 0.48
N ALA A 230 47.95 51.15 1.71
CA ALA A 230 48.50 51.79 2.92
C ALA A 230 47.74 51.43 4.22
N GLU A 231 48.53 51.01 5.21
CA GLU A 231 48.49 51.35 6.66
C GLU A 231 47.18 51.13 7.45
N GLU A 232 47.10 50.11 8.32
CA GLU A 232 47.63 50.10 9.69
C GLU A 232 47.07 51.22 10.59
N GLN A 233 46.17 50.86 11.52
CA GLN A 233 46.36 51.13 12.96
C GLN A 233 45.21 50.58 13.83
N ASP A 234 45.58 49.55 14.58
CA ASP A 234 45.50 49.47 16.04
C ASP A 234 44.20 49.89 16.79
N ARG A 235 43.57 48.85 17.37
CA ARG A 235 42.86 48.68 18.67
C ARG A 235 42.75 49.89 19.63
N PRO A 236 41.76 49.93 20.60
CA PRO A 236 41.45 48.78 21.47
C PRO A 236 40.04 48.62 22.07
N ARG A 237 39.90 47.45 22.71
CA ARG A 237 38.83 46.96 23.60
C ARG A 237 38.49 47.92 24.76
N ARG A 238 37.20 47.95 25.11
CA ARG A 238 36.57 47.93 26.46
C ARG A 238 35.06 48.21 26.25
N ARG A 239 34.09 47.55 26.89
CA ARG A 239 34.01 46.87 28.18
C ARG A 239 32.94 45.79 28.12
#